data_AF-A0A6B2PZ46-F1
#
_entry.id   AF-A0A6B2PZ46-F1
#
_cell.length_a   1.000
_cell.length_b   1.000
_cell.length_c   1.000
_cell.angle_alpha   90.00
_cell.angle_beta   90.00
_cell.angle_gamma   90.00
#
_symmetry.space_group_name_H-M   'P 1'
#
loop_
_entity.id
_entity.type
_entity.pdbx_description
1 polymer ?
#
loop_
_entity_poly.entity_id
_entity_poly.type
_entity_poly.pdbx_seq_one_letter_code
_entity_poly.pdbx_strand_id
1 'polypeptide(L)' 'MSKVSNELPASASNNESLILQALNTSNQRQVAEKVGIDASTLSRMKNDKKNNGLTEIEFISSLLTAIGLKVVP' A
#
# COMPACT_ATOMS: atom_id res chain seq x y z
N MET A 1 -20.37 -16.67 2.83
CA MET A 1 -19.25 -15.81 2.42
C MET A 1 -19.53 -14.41 2.94
N SER A 2 -18.86 -14.02 4.02
CA SER A 2 -18.97 -12.66 4.56
C SER A 2 -18.46 -11.69 3.49
N LYS A 3 -19.26 -10.68 3.18
CA LYS A 3 -18.83 -9.56 2.34
C LYS A 3 -17.64 -8.93 3.05
N VAL A 4 -16.43 -9.13 2.52
CA VAL A 4 -15.26 -8.35 2.96
C VAL A 4 -15.63 -6.91 2.67
N SER A 5 -15.71 -6.09 3.72
CA SER A 5 -16.03 -4.68 3.56
C SER A 5 -14.97 -4.08 2.63
N ASN A 6 -15.40 -3.54 1.49
CA ASN A 6 -14.49 -2.92 0.50
C ASN A 6 -13.96 -1.56 0.98
N GLU A 7 -14.43 -1.08 2.13
CA GLU A 7 -13.98 0.16 2.73
C GLU A 7 -12.79 -0.12 3.64
N LEU A 8 -11.66 0.50 3.32
CA LEU A 8 -10.49 0.52 4.18
C LEU A 8 -10.87 1.15 5.53
N PRO A 9 -10.52 0.51 6.66
CA PRO A 9 -10.63 1.17 7.96
C PRO A 9 -9.88 2.51 7.93
N ALA A 10 -10.36 3.54 8.63
CA ALA A 10 -9.74 4.87 8.61
C ALA A 10 -8.23 4.85 8.93
N SER A 11 -7.79 3.94 9.81
CA SER A 11 -6.36 3.75 10.11
C SER A 11 -5.56 3.18 8.92
N ALA A 12 -6.16 2.29 8.14
CA ALA A 12 -5.55 1.75 6.93
C ALA A 12 -5.46 2.82 5.84
N SER A 13 -6.50 3.64 5.66
CA SER A 13 -6.46 4.78 4.72
C SER A 13 -5.40 5.82 5.10
N ASN A 14 -5.19 6.06 6.39
CA ASN A 14 -4.12 6.95 6.85
C ASN A 14 -2.73 6.36 6.55
N ASN A 15 -2.52 5.07 6.86
CA ASN A 15 -1.26 4.39 6.54
C ASN A 15 -0.98 4.39 5.04
N GLU A 16 -1.99 4.12 4.22
CA GLU A 16 -1.90 4.14 2.76
C GLU A 16 -1.47 5.52 2.26
N SER A 17 -2.13 6.58 2.73
CA SER A 17 -1.82 7.96 2.37
C SER A 17 -0.38 8.33 2.70
N LEU A 18 0.11 7.92 3.88
CA LEU A 18 1.50 8.15 4.29
C LEU A 18 2.49 7.40 3.40
N ILE A 19 2.22 6.12 3.10
CA ILE A 19 3.07 5.31 2.22
C ILE A 19 3.12 5.92 0.81
N LEU A 20 1.97 6.29 0.24
CA LEU A 20 1.90 6.89 -1.09
C LEU A 20 2.61 8.25 -1.14
N GLN A 21 2.46 9.09 -0.11
CA GLN A 21 3.18 10.35 -0.01
C GLN A 21 4.69 10.14 0.06
N ALA A 22 5.16 9.21 0.89
CA ALA A 22 6.58 8.88 1.00
C ALA A 22 7.16 8.31 -0.31
N LEU A 23 6.39 7.44 -1.00
CA LEU A 23 6.78 6.92 -2.31
C LEU A 23 6.84 8.01 -3.38
N ASN A 24 5.87 8.93 -3.40
CA ASN A 24 5.80 10.01 -4.39
C ASN A 24 6.87 11.09 -4.17
N THR A 25 7.32 11.29 -2.92
CA THR A 25 8.41 12.23 -2.58
C THR A 25 9.80 11.60 -2.72
N SER A 26 9.89 10.27 -2.77
CA SER A 26 11.14 9.53 -2.94
C SER A 26 11.53 9.34 -4.40
N ASN A 27 12.80 9.01 -4.64
CA ASN A 27 13.23 8.47 -5.92
C ASN A 27 12.70 7.03 -6.08
N GLN A 28 11.56 6.88 -6.75
CA GLN A 28 10.85 5.61 -6.89
C GLN A 28 11.69 4.50 -7.54
N ARG A 29 12.67 4.83 -8.40
CA ARG A 29 13.59 3.82 -8.95
C ARG A 29 14.51 3.28 -7.87
N GLN A 30 15.10 4.15 -7.06
CA GLN A 30 15.94 3.72 -5.94
C GLN A 30 15.14 2.94 -4.89
N VAL A 31 13.88 3.32 -4.64
CA VAL A 31 13.00 2.55 -3.74
C VAL A 31 12.75 1.15 -4.31
N ALA A 32 12.44 1.04 -5.60
CA ALA A 32 12.25 -0.25 -6.27
C ALA A 32 13.51 -1.13 -6.19
N GLU A 33 14.69 -0.55 -6.45
CA GLU A 33 15.98 -1.24 -6.33
C GLU A 33 16.23 -1.75 -4.90
N LYS A 34 15.95 -0.93 -3.87
CA LYS A 34 16.13 -1.29 -2.46
C LYS A 34 15.28 -2.48 -2.02
N VAL A 35 14.13 -2.70 -2.66
CA VAL A 35 13.23 -3.83 -2.38
C VAL A 35 13.34 -4.94 -3.43
N GLY A 36 14.30 -4.85 -4.36
CA GLY A 36 14.59 -5.88 -5.34
C GLY A 36 13.54 -6.03 -6.46
N ILE A 37 12.80 -4.97 -6.78
CA ILE A 37 11.81 -4.97 -7.86
C ILE A 37 12.15 -3.90 -8.91
N ASP A 38 11.57 -4.02 -10.10
CA ASP A 38 11.67 -2.98 -11.11
C ASP A 38 10.63 -1.85 -10.87
N ALA A 39 10.91 -0.68 -11.44
CA ALA A 39 10.04 0.50 -11.27
C ALA A 39 8.62 0.31 -11.81
N SER A 40 8.42 -0.53 -12.83
CA SER A 40 7.07 -0.81 -13.37
C SER A 40 6.27 -1.69 -12.40
N THR A 41 6.93 -2.62 -11.69
CA THR A 41 6.31 -3.41 -10.62
C THR A 41 5.92 -2.52 -9.45
N LEU A 42 6.78 -1.59 -9.02
CA LEU A 42 6.40 -0.59 -8.00
C LEU A 42 5.20 0.27 -8.44
N SER A 43 5.16 0.67 -9.72
CA SER A 43 4.01 1.39 -10.27
C SER A 43 2.73 0.56 -10.22
N ARG A 44 2.77 -0.71 -10.58
CA ARG A 44 1.62 -1.62 -10.49
C ARG A 44 1.16 -1.82 -9.05
N MET A 45 2.09 -1.93 -8.09
CA MET A 45 1.73 -2.05 -6.67
C MET A 45 0.88 -0.88 -6.16
N LYS A 46 1.09 0.34 -6.71
CA LYS A 46 0.34 1.55 -6.34
C LYS A 46 -1.01 1.69 -7.02
N ASN A 47 -1.17 1.13 -8.23
CA ASN A 47 -2.30 1.47 -9.11
C ASN A 47 -3.18 0.27 -9.45
N ASP A 48 -2.61 -0.92 -9.54
CA ASP A 48 -3.32 -2.11 -10.01
C ASP A 48 -4.08 -2.75 -8.85
N LYS A 49 -5.40 -2.80 -8.97
CA LYS A 49 -6.25 -3.54 -8.02
C LYS A 49 -6.10 -5.04 -8.22
N LYS A 50 -5.99 -5.78 -7.12
CA LYS A 50 -5.97 -7.24 -7.08
C LYS A 50 -7.39 -7.80 -6.93
N ASN A 51 -7.49 -9.13 -6.85
CA ASN A 51 -8.77 -9.85 -6.74
C ASN A 51 -9.61 -9.46 -5.51
N ASN A 52 -9.00 -8.84 -4.50
CA ASN A 52 -9.66 -8.30 -3.32
C ASN A 52 -10.13 -6.84 -3.47
N GLY A 53 -10.01 -6.24 -4.66
CA GLY A 53 -10.40 -4.86 -4.93
C GLY A 53 -9.43 -3.79 -4.40
N LEU A 54 -8.32 -4.21 -3.78
CA LEU A 54 -7.27 -3.37 -3.21
C LEU A 54 -6.02 -3.41 -4.10
N THR A 55 -5.33 -2.29 -4.21
CA THR A 55 -3.94 -2.22 -4.64
C THR A 55 -3.05 -2.89 -3.60
N GLU A 56 -1.80 -3.18 -3.97
CA GLU A 56 -0.85 -3.78 -3.04
C GLU A 56 -0.58 -2.85 -1.84
N ILE A 57 -0.56 -1.53 -2.05
CA ILE A 57 -0.36 -0.54 -0.97
C ILE A 57 -1.57 -0.50 -0.04
N GLU A 58 -2.78 -0.51 -0.57
CA GLU A 58 -4.02 -0.60 0.23
C GLU A 58 -4.06 -1.90 1.04
N PHE A 59 -3.64 -3.01 0.44
CA PHE A 59 -3.53 -4.31 1.11
C PHE A 59 -2.51 -4.27 2.25
N ILE A 60 -1.29 -3.77 2.02
CA ILE A 60 -0.25 -3.63 3.05
C ILE A 60 -0.76 -2.76 4.19
N SER A 61 -1.43 -1.64 3.89
CA SER A 61 -1.96 -0.71 4.88
C SER A 61 -3.07 -1.34 5.73
N SER A 62 -3.92 -2.15 5.10
CA SER A 62 -4.95 -2.96 5.78
C SER A 62 -4.32 -4.01 6.67
N LEU A 63 -3.30 -4.71 6.17
CA LEU A 63 -2.58 -5.75 6.90
C LEU A 63 -1.94 -5.16 8.15
N LEU A 64 -1.19 -4.06 8.02
CA LEU A 64 -0.55 -3.36 9.15
C LEU A 64 -1.60 -3.01 10.21
N THR A 65 -2.72 -2.43 9.79
CA THR A 65 -3.83 -2.08 10.69
C THR A 65 -4.40 -3.30 11.40
N ALA A 66 -4.63 -4.39 10.67
CA ALA A 66 -5.20 -5.63 11.21
C ALA A 66 -4.30 -6.30 12.27
N ILE A 67 -2.98 -6.13 12.17
CA ILE A 67 -2.01 -6.65 13.14
C ILE A 67 -1.61 -5.63 14.23
N GLY A 68 -2.29 -4.48 14.29
CA GLY A 68 -2.04 -3.44 15.31
C GLY A 68 -0.79 -2.60 15.08
N LEU A 69 -0.22 -2.61 13.87
CA LEU A 69 0.91 -1.77 13.47
C LEU A 69 0.44 -0.50 12.75
N LYS A 70 1.29 0.54 12.79
CA LYS A 70 1.04 1.82 12.12
C LYS A 70 2.28 2.34 11.42
N VAL A 71 2.06 3.12 10.35
CA VAL A 71 3.11 3.86 9.66
C VAL A 71 3.33 5.18 10.39
N VAL A 72 4.59 5.51 10.69
CA VAL A 72 5.00 6.79 11.27
C VAL A 72 6.07 7.38 10.35
N PRO A 73 5.96 8.65 9.91
CA PRO A 73 6.93 9.31 9.03
C PRO A 73 8.35 9.41 9.62
#